data_AF-D3E186-F1
#
_entry.id   AF-D3E186-F1
#
_cell.length_a   1.000
_cell.length_b   1.000
_cell.length_c   1.000
_cell.angle_alpha   90.00
_cell.angle_beta   90.00
_cell.angle_gamma   90.00
#
_symmetry.space_group_name_H-M   'P 1'
#
loop_
_entity.id
_entity.type
_entity.pdbx_description
1 polymer ?
#
loop_
_entity_poly.entity_id
_entity_poly.type
_entity_poly.pdbx_seq_one_letter_code
_entity_poly.pdbx_strand_id
1 'polypeptide(L)'
;MDILAKLLNDKLAFAEISYTIEEAKSISDSNKIPIMICSEILKENEPFAHSWDVTSDSIAAYIASLLDAKLLIATDVNGIYTKDPSLSGAELIKEIDVNELLTFEESSIDLMLPSLLIEYGLDCYVVNGEYPKRVLSIINNEDCSFEYTFIRNGND
;
A
#
# COMPACT_ATOMS: atom_id res chain seq x y z
N MET A 1 -1.49 -11.08 -12.01
CA MET A 1 -0.88 -11.32 -10.69
C MET A 1 -1.29 -12.65 -10.07
N ASP A 2 -2.35 -13.29 -10.57
CA ASP A 2 -2.94 -14.51 -9.98
C ASP A 2 -2.00 -15.71 -9.90
N ILE A 3 -1.05 -15.84 -10.84
CA ILE A 3 -0.05 -16.92 -10.82
C ILE A 3 0.86 -16.80 -9.59
N LEU A 4 1.30 -15.59 -9.25
CA LEU A 4 2.15 -15.37 -8.08
C LEU A 4 1.38 -15.63 -6.78
N ALA A 5 0.14 -15.18 -6.70
CA ALA A 5 -0.73 -15.45 -5.55
C ALA A 5 -0.93 -16.97 -5.33
N LYS A 6 -1.20 -17.72 -6.40
CA LYS A 6 -1.29 -19.19 -6.35
C LYS A 6 0.01 -19.85 -5.93
N LEU A 7 1.15 -19.38 -6.45
CA LEU A 7 2.45 -19.91 -6.05
C LEU A 7 2.74 -19.64 -4.56
N LEU A 8 2.44 -18.46 -4.06
CA LEU A 8 2.61 -18.12 -2.65
C LEU A 8 1.72 -18.99 -1.75
N ASN A 9 0.44 -19.16 -2.12
CA ASN A 9 -0.49 -20.05 -1.43
C ASN A 9 0.01 -21.50 -1.38
N ASP A 10 0.57 -22.01 -2.48
CA ASP A 10 1.10 -23.38 -2.53
C ASP A 10 2.40 -23.56 -1.72
N LYS A 11 3.17 -22.49 -1.54
CA LYS A 11 4.48 -22.52 -0.84
C LYS A 11 4.40 -22.18 0.63
N LEU A 12 3.44 -21.37 1.05
CA LEU A 12 3.35 -20.84 2.40
C LEU A 12 2.16 -21.46 3.14
N ALA A 13 2.45 -22.37 4.07
CA ALA A 13 1.40 -23.04 4.87
C ALA A 13 0.57 -22.08 5.75
N PHE A 14 1.04 -20.85 5.92
CA PHE A 14 0.40 -19.80 6.71
C PHE A 14 -0.30 -18.74 5.85
N ALA A 15 -0.39 -18.92 4.53
CA ALA A 15 -1.13 -18.02 3.65
C ALA A 15 -2.27 -18.75 2.93
N GLU A 16 -3.33 -18.02 2.60
CA GLU A 16 -4.49 -18.56 1.89
C GLU A 16 -5.09 -17.52 0.94
N ILE A 17 -5.56 -17.93 -0.23
CA ILE A 17 -6.17 -17.00 -1.20
C ILE A 17 -7.56 -16.57 -0.76
N SER A 18 -7.86 -15.28 -0.89
CA SER A 18 -9.22 -14.74 -0.77
C SER A 18 -9.65 -14.02 -2.04
N TYR A 19 -10.93 -14.13 -2.37
CA TYR A 19 -11.60 -13.42 -3.46
C TYR A 19 -12.57 -12.36 -2.95
N THR A 20 -12.99 -12.44 -1.69
CA THR A 20 -13.88 -11.47 -1.05
C THR A 20 -13.28 -10.88 0.23
N ILE A 21 -13.87 -9.77 0.68
CA ILE A 21 -13.51 -9.13 1.95
C ILE A 21 -13.82 -10.06 3.13
N GLU A 22 -14.93 -10.78 3.07
CA GLU A 22 -15.36 -11.73 4.11
C GLU A 22 -14.40 -12.92 4.21
N GLU A 23 -13.96 -13.46 3.08
CA GLU A 23 -12.96 -14.53 3.05
C GLU A 23 -11.63 -14.06 3.64
N ALA A 24 -11.17 -12.86 3.28
CA ALA A 24 -9.94 -12.30 3.82
C ALA A 24 -9.99 -12.14 5.35
N LYS A 25 -11.12 -11.65 5.88
CA LYS A 25 -11.36 -11.55 7.33
C LYS A 25 -11.35 -12.92 8.00
N SER A 26 -12.09 -13.89 7.45
CA SER A 26 -12.14 -15.27 7.96
C SER A 26 -10.76 -15.96 8.00
N ILE A 27 -9.96 -15.78 6.95
CA ILE A 27 -8.58 -16.30 6.88
C ILE A 27 -7.71 -15.64 7.96
N SER A 28 -7.79 -14.32 8.11
CA SER A 28 -7.08 -13.57 9.15
C SER A 28 -7.46 -14.07 10.56
N ASP A 29 -8.76 -14.25 10.82
CA ASP A 29 -9.27 -14.76 12.10
C ASP A 29 -8.77 -16.19 12.42
N SER A 30 -8.37 -16.94 11.38
CA SER A 30 -7.75 -18.27 11.52
C SER A 30 -6.23 -18.24 11.76
N ASN A 31 -5.65 -17.06 12.04
CA ASN A 31 -4.20 -16.83 12.17
C ASN A 31 -3.39 -17.14 10.90
N LYS A 32 -3.98 -16.89 9.72
CA LYS A 32 -3.30 -16.98 8.43
C LYS A 32 -3.27 -15.62 7.74
N ILE A 33 -2.41 -15.49 6.73
CA ILE A 33 -2.27 -14.29 5.92
C ILE A 33 -3.13 -14.44 4.65
N PRO A 34 -4.19 -13.62 4.47
CA PRO A 34 -4.95 -13.63 3.23
C PRO A 34 -4.14 -13.04 2.07
N ILE A 35 -4.15 -13.73 0.93
CA ILE A 35 -3.63 -13.24 -0.35
C ILE A 35 -4.82 -12.89 -1.23
N MET A 36 -5.10 -11.59 -1.32
CA MET A 36 -6.28 -11.08 -2.01
C MET A 36 -6.13 -11.08 -3.53
N ILE A 37 -7.09 -11.67 -4.22
CA ILE A 37 -7.29 -11.51 -5.67
C ILE A 37 -8.37 -10.45 -5.90
N CYS A 38 -7.95 -9.21 -6.16
CA CYS A 38 -8.87 -8.08 -6.23
C CYS A 38 -9.70 -7.99 -7.52
N SER A 39 -9.42 -8.81 -8.54
CA SER A 39 -10.02 -8.64 -9.88
C SER A 39 -11.55 -8.73 -9.88
N GLU A 40 -12.13 -9.59 -9.05
CA GLU A 40 -13.59 -9.74 -8.98
C GLU A 40 -14.22 -8.58 -8.19
N ILE A 41 -13.65 -8.23 -7.03
CA ILE A 41 -14.08 -7.07 -6.23
C ILE A 41 -14.07 -5.77 -7.07
N LEU A 42 -13.05 -5.58 -7.90
CA LEU A 42 -12.93 -4.40 -8.76
C LEU A 42 -13.96 -4.39 -9.90
N LYS A 43 -14.27 -5.55 -10.49
CA LYS A 43 -15.30 -5.67 -11.54
C LYS A 43 -16.70 -5.44 -10.99
N GLU A 44 -16.99 -5.91 -9.78
CA GLU A 44 -18.31 -5.82 -9.18
C GLU A 44 -18.64 -4.40 -8.70
N ASN A 45 -17.65 -3.69 -8.15
CA ASN A 45 -17.86 -2.38 -7.53
C ASN A 45 -17.50 -1.20 -8.44
N GLU A 46 -16.68 -1.42 -9.48
CA GLU A 46 -16.15 -0.37 -10.37
C GLU A 46 -15.73 0.93 -9.63
N PRO A 47 -14.85 0.84 -8.61
CA PRO A 47 -14.60 1.95 -7.69
C PRO A 47 -13.80 3.11 -8.30
N PHE A 48 -13.23 2.92 -9.49
CA PHE A 48 -12.34 3.88 -10.13
C PHE A 48 -12.90 4.33 -11.48
N ALA A 49 -12.72 5.61 -11.79
CA ALA A 49 -12.85 6.07 -13.17
C ALA A 49 -11.85 5.32 -14.05
N HIS A 50 -12.22 5.01 -15.31
CA HIS A 50 -11.32 4.35 -16.25
C HIS A 50 -10.17 5.30 -16.65
N SER A 51 -9.12 5.33 -15.83
CA SER A 51 -7.86 6.05 -16.05
C SER A 51 -6.68 5.08 -16.03
N TRP A 52 -5.60 5.48 -16.70
CA TRP A 52 -4.29 4.82 -16.61
C TRP A 52 -3.52 5.18 -15.33
N ASP A 53 -4.02 6.13 -14.55
CA ASP A 53 -3.38 6.62 -13.32
C ASP A 53 -3.62 5.70 -12.11
N VAL A 54 -4.46 4.67 -12.27
CA VAL A 54 -4.82 3.71 -11.21
C VAL A 54 -3.94 2.48 -11.34
N THR A 55 -3.15 2.18 -10.30
CA THR A 55 -2.30 0.99 -10.25
C THR A 55 -2.59 0.13 -9.01
N SER A 56 -1.68 -0.78 -8.67
CA SER A 56 -1.82 -1.64 -7.48
C SER A 56 -1.92 -0.85 -6.18
N ASP A 57 -1.31 0.33 -6.07
CA ASP A 57 -1.33 1.11 -4.83
C ASP A 57 -2.71 1.71 -4.56
N SER A 58 -3.33 2.28 -5.59
CA SER A 58 -4.73 2.73 -5.58
C SER A 58 -5.70 1.59 -5.25
N ILE A 59 -5.50 0.41 -5.85
CA ILE A 59 -6.29 -0.79 -5.52
C ILE A 59 -6.10 -1.16 -4.04
N ALA A 60 -4.87 -1.12 -3.53
CA ALA A 60 -4.58 -1.44 -2.14
C ALA A 60 -5.25 -0.45 -1.17
N ALA A 61 -5.28 0.84 -1.50
CA ALA A 61 -6.00 1.85 -0.71
C ALA A 61 -7.51 1.59 -0.66
N TYR A 62 -8.13 1.26 -1.80
CA TYR A 62 -9.54 0.89 -1.86
C TYR A 62 -9.84 -0.38 -1.03
N ILE A 63 -8.99 -1.40 -1.13
CA ILE A 63 -9.14 -2.61 -0.32
C ILE A 63 -8.94 -2.31 1.17
N ALA A 64 -7.98 -1.47 1.53
CA ALA A 64 -7.73 -1.08 2.92
C ALA A 64 -8.94 -0.34 3.52
N SER A 65 -9.61 0.53 2.75
CA SER A 65 -10.81 1.22 3.21
C SER A 65 -11.99 0.27 3.47
N LEU A 66 -12.18 -0.75 2.60
CA LEU A 66 -13.19 -1.81 2.82
C LEU A 66 -12.90 -2.68 4.05
N LEU A 67 -11.62 -2.83 4.42
CA LEU A 67 -11.17 -3.62 5.55
C LEU A 67 -11.08 -2.83 6.86
N ASP A 68 -11.18 -1.50 6.82
CA ASP A 68 -10.80 -0.61 7.94
C ASP A 68 -9.37 -0.89 8.43
N ALA A 69 -8.45 -1.04 7.47
CA ALA A 69 -7.06 -1.44 7.71
C ALA A 69 -6.08 -0.30 7.45
N LYS A 70 -4.93 -0.33 8.16
CA LYS A 70 -3.79 0.53 7.84
C LYS A 70 -3.17 0.11 6.50
N LEU A 71 -2.67 1.08 5.74
CA LEU A 71 -2.02 0.83 4.44
C LEU A 71 -0.49 0.93 4.55
N LEU A 72 0.21 -0.05 3.98
CA LEU A 72 1.65 -0.04 3.76
C LEU A 72 1.94 -0.48 2.33
N ILE A 73 2.69 0.34 1.59
CA ILE A 73 3.19 0.05 0.26
C ILE A 73 4.68 -0.30 0.35
N ALA A 74 5.01 -1.52 -0.06
CA ALA A 74 6.39 -1.98 -0.17
C ALA A 74 6.87 -1.77 -1.62
N THR A 75 7.90 -0.95 -1.78
CA THR A 75 8.47 -0.56 -3.08
C THR A 75 9.96 -0.95 -3.16
N ASP A 76 10.64 -0.65 -4.27
CA ASP A 76 12.07 -0.90 -4.46
C ASP A 76 12.97 0.30 -4.07
N VAL A 77 12.36 1.43 -3.71
CA VAL A 77 13.02 2.62 -3.16
C VAL A 77 12.73 2.82 -1.67
N ASN A 78 13.53 3.65 -1.00
CA ASN A 78 13.43 3.88 0.44
C ASN A 78 12.13 4.58 0.90
N GLY A 79 11.42 5.25 0.00
CA GLY A 79 10.26 6.06 0.29
C GLY A 79 10.08 7.12 -0.80
N ILE A 80 9.37 8.19 -0.49
CA ILE A 80 9.14 9.33 -1.38
C ILE A 80 10.29 10.32 -1.23
N TYR A 81 10.81 10.79 -2.37
CA TYR A 81 11.89 11.77 -2.44
C TYR A 81 11.36 13.11 -2.95
N THR A 82 12.06 14.20 -2.63
CA THR A 82 11.73 15.56 -3.12
C THR A 82 11.83 15.74 -4.63
N LYS A 83 12.48 14.79 -5.32
CA LYS A 83 12.60 14.64 -6.77
C LYS A 83 13.12 13.22 -7.06
N ASP A 84 13.28 12.87 -8.34
CA ASP A 84 13.88 11.61 -8.75
C ASP A 84 15.21 11.33 -7.96
N PRO A 85 15.30 10.20 -7.23
CA PRO A 85 16.45 9.87 -6.38
C PRO A 85 17.76 9.68 -7.15
N SER A 86 17.72 9.52 -8.47
CA SER A 86 18.91 9.49 -9.32
C SER A 86 19.52 10.89 -9.57
N LEU A 87 18.77 11.96 -9.29
CA LEU A 87 19.21 13.34 -9.45
C LEU A 87 19.93 13.88 -8.22
N SER A 88 20.89 14.78 -8.44
CA SER A 88 21.62 15.44 -7.35
C SER A 88 20.70 16.31 -6.48
N GLY A 89 20.86 16.18 -5.16
CA GLY A 89 20.06 16.91 -4.18
C GLY A 89 18.63 16.38 -4.01
N ALA A 90 18.38 15.11 -4.37
CA ALA A 90 17.19 14.40 -3.95
C ALA A 90 17.31 14.02 -2.46
N GLU A 91 16.29 14.35 -1.69
CA GLU A 91 16.23 14.08 -0.25
C GLU A 91 15.01 13.22 0.07
N LEU A 92 15.19 12.23 0.95
CA LEU A 92 14.11 11.37 1.41
C LEU A 92 13.19 12.18 2.34
N ILE A 93 11.89 12.15 2.02
CA ILE A 93 10.86 12.76 2.84
C ILE A 93 10.39 11.73 3.88
N LYS A 94 10.60 12.00 5.17
CA LYS A 94 10.23 11.06 6.25
C LYS A 94 8.73 11.09 6.56
N GLU A 95 8.13 12.27 6.48
CA GLU A 95 6.71 12.50 6.70
C GLU A 95 6.22 13.55 5.72
N ILE A 96 5.06 13.33 5.11
CA ILE A 96 4.42 14.26 4.19
C ILE A 96 2.92 14.33 4.45
N ASP A 97 2.35 15.54 4.42
CA ASP A 97 0.90 15.71 4.41
C ASP A 97 0.35 15.30 3.04
N VAL A 98 -0.73 14.53 3.01
CA VAL A 98 -1.31 14.06 1.75
C VAL A 98 -1.68 15.22 0.79
N ASN A 99 -2.01 16.40 1.31
CA ASN A 99 -2.30 17.58 0.49
C ASN A 99 -1.04 18.18 -0.15
N GLU A 100 0.12 18.06 0.50
CA GLU A 100 1.40 18.45 -0.08
C GLU A 100 1.78 17.46 -1.20
N LEU A 101 1.54 16.16 -0.98
CA LEU A 101 1.82 15.10 -1.94
C LEU A 101 1.01 15.24 -3.24
N LEU A 102 -0.21 15.78 -3.18
CA LEU A 102 -1.02 16.10 -4.37
C LEU A 102 -0.36 17.10 -5.32
N THR A 103 0.62 17.88 -4.84
CA THR A 103 1.33 18.85 -5.68
C THR A 103 2.50 18.25 -6.47
N PHE A 104 2.83 16.98 -6.24
CA PHE A 104 3.92 16.29 -6.89
C PHE A 104 3.48 15.76 -8.26
N GLU A 105 4.27 16.02 -9.30
CA GLU A 105 3.99 15.52 -10.65
C GLU A 105 4.42 14.06 -10.83
N GLU A 106 5.45 13.61 -10.10
CA GLU A 106 5.96 12.23 -10.12
C GLU A 106 6.43 11.81 -8.73
N SER A 107 6.20 10.55 -8.36
CA SER A 107 6.67 9.96 -7.10
C SER A 107 6.79 8.43 -7.20
N SER A 108 7.26 7.78 -6.13
CA SER A 108 7.37 6.32 -6.05
C SER A 108 6.05 5.59 -5.81
N ILE A 109 4.94 6.31 -5.73
CA ILE A 109 3.57 5.79 -5.60
C ILE A 109 2.74 6.28 -6.80
N ASP A 110 1.60 5.62 -7.06
CA ASP A 110 0.73 6.07 -8.14
C ASP A 110 0.09 7.45 -7.91
N LEU A 111 -0.22 8.15 -9.01
CA LEU A 111 -0.73 9.52 -9.01
C LEU A 111 -2.11 9.65 -8.36
N MET A 112 -2.88 8.58 -8.37
CA MET A 112 -4.24 8.57 -7.82
C MET A 112 -4.26 8.27 -6.31
N LEU A 113 -3.25 7.58 -5.76
CA LEU A 113 -3.18 7.20 -4.36
C LEU A 113 -3.41 8.38 -3.41
N PRO A 114 -2.76 9.56 -3.55
CA PRO A 114 -2.98 10.68 -2.63
C PRO A 114 -4.45 11.13 -2.56
N SER A 115 -5.15 11.13 -3.70
CA SER A 115 -6.58 11.48 -3.75
C SER A 115 -7.43 10.43 -3.02
N LEU A 116 -7.13 9.15 -3.20
CA LEU A 116 -7.83 8.05 -2.54
C LEU A 116 -7.55 8.00 -1.04
N LEU A 117 -6.33 8.31 -0.61
CA LEU A 117 -5.98 8.42 0.80
C LEU A 117 -6.85 9.48 1.47
N ILE A 118 -7.03 10.65 0.83
CA ILE A 118 -7.94 11.72 1.31
C ILE A 118 -9.39 11.20 1.35
N GLU A 119 -9.88 10.66 0.24
CA GLU A 119 -11.27 10.18 0.10
C GLU A 119 -11.63 9.15 1.16
N TYR A 120 -10.73 8.21 1.44
CA TYR A 120 -10.96 7.10 2.36
C TYR A 120 -10.50 7.37 3.80
N GLY A 121 -9.89 8.53 4.07
CA GLY A 121 -9.42 8.84 5.43
C GLY A 121 -8.24 7.98 5.88
N LEU A 122 -7.37 7.56 4.95
CA LEU A 122 -6.28 6.61 5.23
C LEU A 122 -4.93 7.30 5.36
N ASP A 123 -4.17 6.90 6.37
CA ASP A 123 -2.72 7.07 6.41
C ASP A 123 -2.01 5.96 5.65
N CYS A 124 -0.81 6.24 5.14
CA CYS A 124 -0.03 5.27 4.36
C CYS A 124 1.46 5.29 4.70
N TYR A 125 2.07 4.11 4.78
CA TYR A 125 3.52 3.94 4.89
C TYR A 125 4.11 3.51 3.55
N VAL A 126 5.17 4.18 3.09
CA VAL A 126 5.94 3.77 1.91
C VAL A 126 7.34 3.36 2.36
N VAL A 127 7.75 2.14 2.04
CA VAL A 127 9.02 1.57 2.53
C VAL A 127 9.66 0.64 1.50
N ASN A 128 10.99 0.53 1.52
CA ASN A 128 11.70 -0.41 0.66
C ASN A 128 11.48 -1.88 1.11
N GLY A 129 10.78 -2.65 0.28
CA GLY A 129 10.46 -4.06 0.48
C GLY A 129 11.64 -5.03 0.31
N GLU A 130 12.75 -4.59 -0.31
CA GLU A 130 13.99 -5.39 -0.38
C GLU A 130 14.64 -5.59 1.01
N TYR A 131 14.18 -4.82 2.01
CA TYR A 131 14.58 -4.94 3.41
C TYR A 131 13.41 -5.40 4.27
N PRO A 132 13.05 -6.72 4.30
CA PRO A 132 11.88 -7.23 5.02
C PRO A 132 11.79 -6.81 6.49
N LYS A 133 12.93 -6.61 7.15
CA LYS A 133 12.98 -6.13 8.54
C LYS A 133 12.33 -4.75 8.71
N ARG A 134 12.48 -3.85 7.75
CA ARG A 134 11.87 -2.51 7.78
C ARG A 134 10.35 -2.62 7.75
N VAL A 135 9.82 -3.46 6.85
CA VAL A 135 8.38 -3.74 6.74
C VAL A 135 7.83 -4.31 8.04
N LEU A 136 8.49 -5.34 8.60
CA LEU A 136 8.08 -5.97 9.85
C LEU A 136 8.08 -5.00 11.04
N SER A 137 9.09 -4.13 11.14
CA SER A 137 9.16 -3.15 12.23
C SER A 137 8.02 -2.13 12.16
N ILE A 138 7.59 -1.70 10.97
CA ILE A 138 6.40 -0.84 10.81
C ILE A 138 5.14 -1.60 11.26
N ILE A 139 4.94 -2.83 10.79
CA ILE A 139 3.77 -3.66 11.13
C ILE A 139 3.67 -3.88 12.65
N ASN A 140 4.80 -4.13 13.31
CA ASN A 140 4.85 -4.38 14.76
C ASN A 140 4.86 -3.11 15.61
N ASN A 141 4.90 -1.91 15.00
CA ASN A 141 5.10 -0.62 15.69
C ASN A 141 6.38 -0.63 16.57
N GLU A 142 7.47 -1.20 16.05
CA GLU A 142 8.79 -1.23 16.69
C GLU A 142 9.61 0.02 16.35
N ASP A 143 10.87 0.08 16.81
CA ASP A 143 11.79 1.16 16.49
C ASP A 143 11.98 1.30 14.98
N CYS A 144 11.55 2.45 14.45
CA CYS A 144 11.61 2.79 13.03
C CYS A 144 12.81 3.68 12.69
N SER A 145 14.00 3.35 13.23
CA SER A 145 15.26 4.06 12.96
C SER A 145 15.85 3.75 11.57
N PHE A 146 15.00 3.61 10.55
CA PHE A 146 15.37 3.31 9.17
C PHE A 146 14.62 4.23 8.19
N GLU A 147 14.91 4.09 6.92
CA GLU A 147 14.35 4.92 5.85
C GLU A 147 12.97 4.39 5.43
N TYR A 148 11.97 5.27 5.52
CA TYR A 148 10.60 5.12 5.04
C TYR A 148 9.96 6.51 4.92
N THR A 149 8.79 6.60 4.29
CA THR A 149 7.93 7.79 4.30
C THR A 149 6.60 7.45 4.96
N PHE A 150 6.14 8.30 5.87
CA PHE A 150 4.77 8.30 6.38
C PHE A 150 3.95 9.39 5.68
N ILE A 151 2.87 8.99 5.01
CA ILE A 151 1.89 9.90 4.41
C ILE A 151 0.76 10.06 5.42
N ARG A 152 0.63 11.26 5.98
CA ARG A 152 -0.40 11.59 6.95
C ARG A 152 -1.61 12.21 6.27
N ASN A 153 -2.78 11.64 6.50
CA ASN A 153 -4.04 12.28 6.15
C ASN A 153 -4.44 13.23 7.30
N GLY A 154 -4.41 14.54 7.04
CA GLY A 154 -4.57 15.59 8.05
C GLY A 154 -5.98 15.77 8.64
N ASN A 155 -6.84 14.75 8.64
CA ASN A 155 -8.16 14.80 9.25
C ASN A 155 -8.11 14.36 10.72
N ASP A 156 -7.56 15.22 11.58
CA ASP A 156 -7.80 15.23 13.04
C ASP A 156 -8.74 16.39 13.43
#